data_AF-A0A956LP32-F1
#
_entry.id   AF-A0A956LP32-F1
#
_cell.length_a   1.000
_cell.length_b   1.000
_cell.length_c   1.000
_cell.angle_alpha   90.00
_cell.angle_beta   90.00
_cell.angle_gamma   90.00
#
_symmetry.space_group_name_H-M   'P 1'
#
loop_
_entity.id
_entity.type
_entity.pdbx_description
1 polymer ?
#
loop_
_entity_poly.entity_id
_entity_poly.type
_entity_poly.pdbx_seq_one_letter_code
_entity_poly.pdbx_strand_id
1 'polypeptide(L)'
;MTMTTTRARAAAPGGAILISLLLSTLFVTLFFTLAFTLAFSTGCGELEERVVTSPLVGATRVDERGEARVDELLRARGYTYLRLASSADGEWHVITGAAPERGATVRYRGYAELRDYRSPTLDRQFDRLVFASARAIQAPQ
;
A
#
# COMPACT_ATOMS: atom_id res chain seq x y z
N MET A 1 -64.52 -66.19 35.19
CA MET A 1 -64.48 -64.73 34.98
C MET A 1 -63.04 -64.29 35.20
N THR A 2 -62.25 -64.26 34.14
CA THR A 2 -60.78 -64.14 34.17
C THR A 2 -60.39 -62.75 33.70
N MET A 3 -59.90 -61.92 34.61
CA MET A 3 -59.34 -60.59 34.30
C MET A 3 -57.89 -60.74 33.82
N THR A 4 -57.60 -60.20 32.63
CA THR A 4 -56.27 -60.14 32.03
C THR A 4 -55.64 -58.78 32.35
N THR A 5 -54.53 -58.77 33.09
CA THR A 5 -53.78 -57.54 33.42
C THR A 5 -52.68 -57.30 32.39
N THR A 6 -52.81 -56.25 31.59
CA THR A 6 -51.77 -55.73 30.69
C THR A 6 -50.72 -54.95 31.50
N ARG A 7 -49.47 -55.39 31.46
CA ARG A 7 -48.32 -54.70 32.08
C ARG A 7 -47.71 -53.73 31.06
N ALA A 8 -47.85 -52.43 31.29
CA ALA A 8 -47.14 -51.40 30.53
C ALA A 8 -45.64 -51.37 30.90
N ARG A 9 -44.78 -51.29 29.88
CA ARG A 9 -43.32 -51.25 29.98
C ARG A 9 -42.89 -49.79 30.16
N ALA A 10 -42.36 -49.43 31.32
CA ALA A 10 -41.77 -48.11 31.56
C ALA A 10 -40.41 -47.99 30.84
N ALA A 11 -40.26 -46.98 29.99
CA ALA A 11 -38.99 -46.61 29.36
C ALA A 11 -38.20 -45.68 30.29
N ALA A 12 -36.92 -45.98 30.50
CA ALA A 12 -36.05 -45.30 31.46
C ALA A 12 -35.62 -43.88 31.00
N PRO A 13 -35.55 -42.88 31.90
CA PRO A 13 -35.31 -41.46 31.55
C PRO A 13 -33.83 -41.05 31.34
N GLY A 14 -32.88 -42.00 31.25
CA GLY A 14 -31.44 -41.69 31.28
C GLY A 14 -30.83 -41.12 29.98
N GLY A 15 -31.43 -41.40 28.81
CA GLY A 15 -30.83 -41.04 27.51
C GLY A 15 -30.98 -39.57 27.12
N ALA A 16 -32.12 -38.95 27.45
CA ALA A 16 -32.43 -37.58 27.03
C ALA A 16 -31.55 -36.52 27.72
N ILE A 17 -31.20 -36.75 28.99
CA ILE A 17 -30.36 -35.82 29.78
C ILE A 17 -28.92 -35.82 29.25
N LEU A 18 -28.39 -37.01 28.90
CA LEU A 18 -27.04 -37.15 28.37
C LEU A 18 -26.90 -36.49 26.99
N ILE A 19 -27.90 -36.64 26.12
CA ILE A 19 -27.93 -36.00 24.79
C ILE A 19 -28.04 -34.48 24.91
N SER A 20 -28.84 -33.98 25.85
CA SER A 20 -28.98 -32.53 26.08
C SER A 20 -27.69 -31.88 26.59
N LEU A 21 -26.94 -32.57 27.46
CA LEU A 21 -25.62 -32.13 27.94
C LEU A 21 -24.57 -32.14 26.82
N LEU A 22 -24.57 -33.19 25.99
CA LEU A 22 -23.68 -33.29 24.82
C LEU A 22 -23.96 -32.19 23.78
N LEU A 23 -25.24 -31.92 23.48
CA LEU A 23 -25.65 -30.90 22.52
C LEU A 23 -25.34 -29.47 23.02
N SER A 24 -25.54 -29.21 24.32
CA SER A 24 -25.20 -27.92 24.93
C SER A 24 -23.68 -27.67 24.95
N THR A 25 -22.88 -28.70 25.24
CA THR A 25 -21.42 -28.58 25.24
C THR A 25 -20.90 -28.29 23.83
N LEU A 26 -21.44 -28.99 22.82
CA LEU A 26 -21.07 -28.79 21.42
C LEU A 26 -21.47 -27.39 20.94
N PHE A 27 -22.65 -26.90 21.33
CA PHE A 27 -23.13 -25.55 21.00
C PHE A 27 -22.27 -24.45 21.61
N VAL A 28 -21.90 -24.56 22.89
CA VAL A 28 -21.03 -23.59 23.57
C VAL A 28 -19.64 -23.57 22.93
N THR A 29 -19.09 -24.74 22.60
CA THR A 29 -17.74 -24.84 21.99
C THR A 29 -17.74 -24.25 20.58
N LEU A 30 -18.78 -24.50 19.78
CA LEU A 30 -18.94 -23.94 18.43
C LEU A 30 -19.12 -22.41 18.48
N PHE A 31 -19.91 -21.91 19.43
CA PHE A 31 -20.13 -20.48 19.59
C PHE A 31 -18.84 -19.75 20.03
N PHE A 32 -18.08 -20.34 20.96
CA PHE A 32 -16.83 -19.76 21.45
C PHE A 32 -15.73 -19.75 20.38
N THR A 33 -15.61 -20.82 19.59
CA THR A 33 -14.66 -20.89 18.47
C THR A 33 -15.02 -19.93 17.34
N LEU A 34 -16.31 -19.80 17.00
CA LEU A 34 -16.78 -18.85 16.00
C LEU A 34 -16.53 -17.40 16.42
N ALA A 35 -16.84 -17.04 17.67
CA ALA A 35 -16.59 -15.70 18.22
C ALA A 35 -15.10 -15.34 18.25
N PHE A 36 -14.24 -16.29 18.63
CA PHE A 36 -12.78 -16.09 18.65
C PHE A 36 -12.19 -15.89 17.25
N THR A 37 -12.73 -16.60 16.25
CA THR A 37 -12.30 -16.46 14.85
C THR A 37 -12.72 -15.11 14.25
N LEU A 38 -13.92 -14.62 14.59
CA LEU A 38 -14.40 -13.31 14.15
C LEU A 38 -13.58 -12.16 14.76
N ALA A 39 -13.21 -12.25 16.04
CA ALA A 39 -12.45 -11.21 16.74
C ALA A 39 -11.02 -11.02 16.20
N PHE A 40 -10.41 -12.06 15.60
CA PHE A 40 -9.07 -11.97 15.01
C PHE A 40 -9.06 -11.40 13.58
N SER A 41 -10.20 -11.39 12.89
CA SER A 41 -10.29 -10.93 11.50
C SER A 41 -10.40 -9.40 11.34
N THR A 42 -10.78 -8.68 12.41
CA THR A 42 -10.95 -7.21 12.39
C THR A 42 -9.66 -6.42 12.65
N GLY A 43 -8.52 -7.09 12.88
CA GLY A 43 -7.24 -6.45 13.18
C GLY A 43 -6.35 -6.11 11.99
N CYS A 44 -6.79 -6.35 10.74
CA CYS A 44 -5.94 -6.24 9.54
C CYS A 44 -6.50 -5.27 8.49
N GLY A 45 -7.07 -4.14 8.92
CA GLY A 45 -7.77 -3.21 8.01
C GLY A 45 -7.43 -1.72 8.15
N GLU A 46 -6.49 -1.31 9.01
CA GLU A 46 -6.27 0.12 9.32
C GLU A 46 -4.83 0.62 9.09
N LEU A 47 -3.98 -0.18 8.41
CA LEU A 47 -2.61 0.23 8.07
C LEU A 47 -2.45 0.70 6.61
N GLU A 48 -3.50 0.64 5.79
CA GLU A 48 -3.41 0.96 4.36
C GLU A 48 -3.69 2.44 4.04
N GLU A 49 -4.41 3.18 4.91
CA GLU A 49 -4.83 4.55 4.60
C GLU A 49 -3.72 5.61 4.80
N ARG A 50 -2.68 5.34 5.61
CA ARG A 50 -1.54 6.26 5.81
C ARG A 50 -0.37 6.08 4.83
N VAL A 51 -0.48 5.19 3.86
CA VAL A 51 0.58 4.97 2.85
C VAL A 51 0.28 5.75 1.55
N VAL A 52 -0.96 6.19 1.33
CA VAL A 52 -1.42 6.74 0.03
C VAL A 52 -0.92 8.15 -0.27
N THR A 53 -0.26 8.86 0.66
CA THR A 53 0.18 10.24 0.43
C THR A 53 1.65 10.39 0.04
N SER A 54 2.41 9.30 -0.16
CA SER A 54 3.79 9.41 -0.63
C SER A 54 3.86 9.37 -2.16
N PRO A 55 4.39 10.42 -2.83
CA PRO A 55 4.56 10.42 -4.29
C PRO A 55 5.58 9.39 -4.80
N LEU A 56 6.20 8.61 -3.90
CA LEU A 56 7.08 7.50 -4.23
C LEU A 56 6.34 6.14 -4.29
N VAL A 57 5.06 6.11 -3.93
CA VAL A 57 4.23 4.91 -4.11
C VAL A 57 4.11 4.62 -5.62
N GLY A 58 4.57 3.44 -6.03
CA GLY A 58 4.62 3.04 -7.44
C GLY A 58 5.92 3.42 -8.17
N ALA A 59 6.86 4.10 -7.51
CA ALA A 59 8.15 4.43 -8.13
C ALA A 59 9.06 3.19 -8.18
N THR A 60 9.62 2.92 -9.36
CA THR A 60 10.59 1.83 -9.57
C THR A 60 11.98 2.31 -9.18
N ARG A 61 12.74 1.54 -8.40
CA ARG A 61 14.10 1.94 -8.00
C ARG A 61 15.05 1.90 -9.19
N VAL A 62 15.90 2.92 -9.32
CA VAL A 62 16.97 3.02 -10.34
C VAL A 62 18.27 3.52 -9.69
N ASP A 63 19.41 3.32 -10.34
CA ASP A 63 20.70 3.91 -9.93
C ASP A 63 21.42 4.50 -11.15
N GLU A 64 20.75 5.42 -11.84
CA GLU A 64 21.32 6.13 -12.98
C GLU A 64 22.09 7.37 -12.54
N ARG A 65 23.17 7.68 -13.25
CA ARG A 65 24.10 8.76 -12.90
C ARG A 65 24.63 9.39 -14.17
N GLY A 66 24.89 10.68 -14.12
CA GLY A 66 25.47 11.38 -15.25
C GLY A 66 25.84 12.81 -14.93
N GLU A 67 26.38 13.48 -15.95
CA GLU A 67 26.64 14.90 -15.95
C GLU A 67 25.95 15.51 -17.16
N ALA A 68 25.17 16.56 -16.93
CA ALA A 68 24.40 17.20 -18.00
C ALA A 68 24.11 18.66 -17.66
N ARG A 69 23.86 19.46 -18.69
CA ARG A 69 23.42 20.85 -18.54
C ARG A 69 21.93 20.89 -18.22
N VAL A 70 21.54 21.82 -17.35
CA VAL A 70 20.11 22.10 -17.07
C VAL A 70 19.53 22.98 -18.18
N ASP A 71 18.63 22.42 -18.97
CA ASP A 71 17.97 23.11 -20.07
C ASP A 71 16.75 23.90 -19.58
N GLU A 72 15.94 23.29 -18.72
CA GLU A 72 14.70 23.85 -18.24
C GLU A 72 14.49 23.54 -16.75
N LEU A 73 13.80 24.45 -16.06
CA LEU A 73 13.38 24.28 -14.67
C LEU A 73 11.91 24.62 -14.49
N LEU A 74 11.20 23.77 -13.76
CA LEU A 74 9.86 24.05 -13.23
C LEU A 74 9.87 23.87 -11.72
N ARG A 75 9.25 24.80 -10.98
CA ARG A 75 9.18 24.75 -9.52
C ARG A 75 7.73 24.55 -9.08
N ALA A 76 7.47 23.53 -8.26
CA ALA A 76 6.14 23.25 -7.74
C ALA A 76 6.19 22.51 -6.40
N ARG A 77 5.41 22.99 -5.42
CA ARG A 77 5.15 22.35 -4.10
C ARG A 77 6.39 21.73 -3.42
N GLY A 78 7.53 22.42 -3.44
CA GLY A 78 8.77 21.97 -2.79
C GLY A 78 9.67 21.07 -3.65
N TYR A 79 9.24 20.72 -4.86
CA TYR A 79 10.04 20.03 -5.86
C TYR A 79 10.50 20.99 -6.95
N THR A 80 11.67 20.70 -7.51
CA THR A 80 12.14 21.32 -8.75
C THR A 80 12.33 20.24 -9.79
N TYR A 81 11.66 20.41 -10.93
CA TYR A 81 11.74 19.55 -12.09
C TYR A 81 12.80 20.14 -13.02
N LEU A 82 13.79 19.35 -13.38
CA LEU A 82 14.90 19.71 -14.23
C LEU A 82 14.80 18.91 -15.53
N ARG A 83 14.78 19.61 -16.65
CA ARG A 83 15.05 18.97 -17.95
C ARG A 83 16.54 19.07 -18.21
N LEU A 84 17.21 17.93 -18.36
CA LEU A 84 18.63 17.88 -18.66
C LEU A 84 18.84 17.79 -20.16
N ALA A 85 19.94 18.33 -20.68
CA ALA A 85 20.26 18.29 -22.10
C ALA A 85 20.41 16.87 -22.66
N SER A 86 20.75 15.90 -21.81
CA SER A 86 20.88 14.49 -22.16
C SER A 86 19.58 13.69 -21.97
N SER A 87 18.52 14.30 -21.44
CA SER A 87 17.26 13.60 -21.19
C SER A 87 16.52 13.35 -22.51
N ALA A 88 15.85 12.20 -22.59
CA ALA A 88 14.91 11.94 -23.67
C ALA A 88 13.72 12.93 -23.61
N ASP A 89 13.02 13.07 -24.72
CA ASP A 89 11.77 13.84 -24.75
C ASP A 89 10.78 13.28 -23.71
N GLY A 90 10.14 14.19 -22.96
CA GLY A 90 9.20 13.81 -21.91
C GLY A 90 9.84 13.35 -20.58
N GLU A 91 11.17 13.21 -20.51
CA GLU A 91 11.89 12.85 -19.28
C GLU A 91 12.29 14.08 -18.45
N TRP A 92 12.04 13.99 -17.15
CA TRP A 92 12.35 15.05 -16.19
C TRP A 92 12.95 14.52 -14.90
N HIS A 93 13.94 15.23 -14.37
CA HIS A 93 14.57 14.91 -13.10
C HIS A 93 13.94 15.74 -11.98
N VAL A 94 13.41 15.09 -10.96
CA VAL A 94 12.74 15.73 -9.82
C VAL A 94 13.68 15.74 -8.64
N ILE A 95 14.03 16.94 -8.17
CA ILE A 95 14.89 17.13 -7.00
C ILE A 95 14.12 17.86 -5.90
N THR A 96 14.54 17.64 -4.66
CA THR A 96 14.12 18.40 -3.48
C THR A 96 15.29 19.23 -2.96
N GLY A 97 15.01 20.40 -2.40
CA GLY A 97 16.03 21.26 -1.78
C GLY A 97 16.66 22.26 -2.75
N ALA A 98 17.95 22.56 -2.55
CA ALA A 98 18.66 23.57 -3.34
C ALA A 98 18.75 23.16 -4.81
N ALA A 99 18.14 23.94 -5.69
CA ALA A 99 18.12 23.68 -7.12
C ALA A 99 19.26 24.41 -7.85
N PRO A 100 19.95 23.75 -8.80
CA PRO A 100 20.88 24.41 -9.70
C PRO A 100 20.16 25.43 -10.60
N GLU A 101 20.92 26.34 -11.19
CA GLU A 101 20.37 27.33 -12.13
C GLU A 101 20.26 26.78 -13.56
N ARG A 102 19.43 27.42 -14.39
CA ARG A 102 19.36 27.09 -15.82
C ARG A 102 20.71 27.36 -16.46
N GLY A 103 21.16 26.47 -17.34
CA GLY A 103 22.44 26.57 -18.02
C GLY A 103 23.62 26.03 -17.23
N ALA A 104 23.48 25.76 -15.93
CA ALA A 104 24.52 25.13 -15.14
C ALA A 104 24.73 23.67 -15.57
N THR A 105 25.97 23.20 -15.52
CA THR A 105 26.28 21.76 -15.63
C THR A 105 26.16 21.14 -14.25
N VAL A 106 25.42 20.03 -14.17
CA VAL A 106 25.15 19.32 -12.92
C VAL A 106 25.62 17.89 -13.01
N ARG A 107 26.10 17.34 -11.90
CA ARG A 107 26.21 15.91 -11.70
C ARG A 107 24.95 15.42 -10.97
N TYR A 108 24.28 14.43 -11.53
CA TYR A 108 23.04 13.89 -10.98
C TYR A 108 23.15 12.41 -10.62
N ARG A 109 22.29 11.98 -9.68
CA ARG A 109 22.04 10.59 -9.35
C ARG A 109 20.54 10.37 -9.19
N GLY A 110 19.95 9.56 -10.06
CA GLY A 110 18.58 9.07 -9.95
C GLY A 110 18.49 7.90 -8.98
N TYR A 111 17.40 7.84 -8.22
CA TYR A 111 17.14 6.82 -7.20
C TYR A 111 15.86 6.03 -7.46
N ALA A 112 14.89 6.67 -8.09
CA ALA A 112 13.62 6.06 -8.44
C ALA A 112 13.04 6.74 -9.68
N GLU A 113 12.24 6.01 -10.44
CA GLU A 113 11.51 6.53 -11.58
C GLU A 113 10.00 6.30 -11.45
N LEU A 114 9.22 7.21 -12.03
CA LEU A 114 7.81 7.05 -12.34
C LEU A 114 7.61 7.24 -13.84
N ARG A 115 6.64 6.51 -14.40
CA ARG A 115 6.25 6.63 -15.81
C ARG A 115 4.80 7.10 -15.89
N ASP A 116 4.48 7.74 -17.01
CA ASP A 116 3.12 8.16 -17.35
C ASP A 116 2.44 9.00 -16.24
N TYR A 117 3.22 9.86 -15.57
CA TYR A 117 2.75 10.65 -14.44
C TYR A 117 2.10 11.98 -14.87
N ARG A 118 0.83 12.18 -14.50
CA ARG A 118 0.15 13.48 -14.59
C ARG A 118 0.37 14.27 -13.31
N SER A 119 0.98 15.45 -13.41
CA SER A 119 1.06 16.40 -12.29
C SER A 119 -0.20 17.26 -12.21
N PRO A 120 -1.01 17.18 -11.14
CA PRO A 120 -2.17 18.06 -10.98
C PRO A 120 -1.76 19.51 -10.73
N THR A 121 -0.59 19.75 -10.14
CA THR A 121 -0.14 21.11 -9.79
C THR A 121 0.43 21.87 -10.99
N LEU A 122 1.11 21.15 -11.89
CA LEU A 122 1.66 21.74 -13.12
C LEU A 122 0.71 21.62 -14.32
N ASP A 123 -0.45 20.98 -14.11
CA ASP A 123 -1.40 20.59 -15.16
C ASP A 123 -0.71 19.99 -16.40
N ARG A 124 0.26 19.09 -16.15
CA ARG A 124 1.17 18.57 -17.18
C ARG A 124 1.36 17.06 -17.07
N GLN A 125 1.46 16.41 -18.24
CA GLN A 125 1.86 15.02 -18.38
C GLN A 125 3.38 14.89 -18.50
N PHE A 126 3.94 13.90 -17.81
CA PHE A 126 5.34 13.49 -17.90
C PHE A 126 5.41 12.02 -18.30
N ASP A 127 6.21 11.70 -19.30
CA ASP A 127 6.38 10.33 -19.77
C ASP A 127 7.27 9.56 -18.80
N ARG A 128 8.32 10.24 -18.29
CA ARG A 128 9.22 9.71 -17.27
C ARG A 128 9.64 10.79 -16.28
N LEU A 129 9.49 10.50 -14.99
CA LEU A 129 10.08 11.27 -13.91
C LEU A 129 11.18 10.45 -13.25
N VAL A 130 12.32 11.07 -13.02
CA VAL A 130 13.44 10.48 -12.29
C VAL A 130 13.61 11.27 -10.99
N PHE A 131 13.31 10.67 -9.85
CA PHE A 131 13.63 11.26 -8.57
C PHE A 131 15.14 11.18 -8.35
N ALA A 132 15.77 12.34 -8.22
CA ALA A 132 17.21 12.46 -8.24
C ALA A 132 17.73 13.44 -7.20
N SER A 133 19.05 13.42 -7.01
CA SER A 133 19.81 14.56 -6.51
C SER A 133 20.58 15.18 -7.67
N ALA A 134 20.82 16.48 -7.61
CA ALA A 134 21.65 17.18 -8.58
C ALA A 134 22.54 18.19 -7.85
N ARG A 135 23.83 18.22 -8.21
CA ARG A 135 24.79 19.20 -7.71
C ARG A 135 25.41 19.94 -8.89
N ALA A 136 25.35 21.27 -8.87
CA ALA A 136 26.08 22.08 -9.84
C ALA A 136 27.60 21.83 -9.71
N ILE A 137 28.22 21.53 -10.84
CA ILE A 137 29.68 21.36 -10.99
C ILE A 137 30.30 22.48 -11.84
N GLN A 138 29.47 23.22 -12.58
CA GLN A 138 29.86 24.41 -13.32
C GLN A 138 28.72 25.43 -13.33
N ALA A 139 29.06 26.72 -13.26
CA ALA A 139 28.11 27.82 -13.34
C ALA A 139 27.49 27.93 -14.75
N PRO A 140 26.32 28.60 -14.88
CA PRO A 140 25.73 28.90 -16.18
C PRO A 140 26.74 29.60 -17.11
N GLN A 141 26.73 29.23 -18.39
CA GLN A 141 27.46 29.93 -19.46
C GLN A 141 26.57 30.99 -20.11
#